data_AF-A0A7I7VQJ9-F1
#
_entry.id   AF-A0A7I7VQJ9-F1
#
_cell.length_a   1.000
_cell.length_b   1.000
_cell.length_c   1.000
_cell.angle_alpha   90.00
_cell.angle_beta   90.00
_cell.angle_gamma   90.00
#
_symmetry.space_group_name_H-M   'P 1'
#
loop_
_entity.id
_entity.type
_entity.pdbx_description
1 polymer ?
#
loop_
_entity_poly.entity_id
_entity_poly.type
_entity_poly.pdbx_seq_one_letter_code
_entity_poly.pdbx_strand_id
1 'polypeptide(L)'
;MVDWEPPWPASIFTDAQSVTAGEARMLDDLGLLGQRDMQQIKEAARAEANSRFAPPSGNEVNNHNDAFRHAYWNALMTQRFGEEWTGQFTTAHERLPDNNASNEAMDLWNNEVGRRIAAANPDASPEQLAGMVEQAVRNGETVVIRPDGQGVIWSNEIPVGGPTGDSSGSVPVAGNAPGPVPIPHPRGGYDPGQPGGYGTTAGGY
;
A
#
# COMPACT_ATOMS: atom_id res chain seq x y z
N MET A 1 13.08 11.65 -8.08
CA MET A 1 12.20 10.68 -8.76
C MET A 1 12.72 10.46 -10.16
N VAL A 2 12.45 9.30 -10.74
CA VAL A 2 12.74 8.97 -12.14
C VAL A 2 11.44 8.53 -12.79
N ASP A 3 11.23 8.93 -14.04
CA ASP A 3 10.21 8.31 -14.87
C ASP A 3 10.70 6.89 -15.14
N TRP A 4 10.02 5.91 -14.55
CA TRP A 4 10.32 4.52 -14.80
C TRP A 4 9.48 4.05 -15.97
N GLU A 5 10.19 3.64 -17.01
CA GLU A 5 9.60 2.97 -18.17
C GLU A 5 9.86 1.47 -18.02
N PRO A 6 8.79 0.64 -18.06
CA PRO A 6 8.95 -0.79 -17.93
C PRO A 6 9.66 -1.35 -19.19
N PRO A 7 10.49 -2.39 -19.03
CA PRO A 7 11.36 -2.89 -20.10
C PRO A 7 10.51 -3.44 -21.25
N TRP A 8 10.90 -3.15 -22.49
CA TRP A 8 10.21 -3.65 -23.67
C TRP A 8 10.17 -5.20 -23.65
N PRO A 9 9.01 -5.86 -23.81
CA PRO A 9 7.74 -5.37 -24.38
C PRO A 9 6.69 -4.84 -23.37
N ALA A 10 7.00 -4.64 -22.09
CA ALA A 10 6.05 -4.22 -21.05
C ALA A 10 5.44 -2.84 -21.23
N SER A 11 6.21 -1.92 -21.81
CA SER A 11 5.77 -0.55 -22.10
C SER A 11 4.64 -0.47 -23.13
N ILE A 12 4.32 -1.56 -23.85
CA ILE A 12 3.14 -1.60 -24.73
C ILE A 12 1.83 -1.82 -23.96
N PHE A 13 1.92 -2.24 -22.69
CA PHE A 13 0.77 -2.59 -21.85
C PHE A 13 0.62 -1.71 -20.61
N THR A 14 1.61 -0.85 -20.30
CA THR A 14 1.65 -0.07 -19.06
C THR A 14 2.29 1.30 -19.30
N ASP A 15 1.70 2.34 -18.69
CA ASP A 15 2.16 3.73 -18.80
C ASP A 15 3.35 4.03 -17.87
N ALA A 16 4.18 5.01 -18.25
CA ALA A 16 5.28 5.49 -17.41
C ALA A 16 4.75 6.10 -16.10
N GLN A 17 5.37 5.74 -14.98
CA GLN A 17 5.04 6.28 -13.66
C GLN A 17 6.27 6.92 -13.02
N SER A 18 6.05 8.04 -12.30
CA SER A 18 7.08 8.67 -11.48
C SER A 18 7.30 7.84 -10.22
N VAL A 19 8.49 7.29 -10.07
CA VAL A 19 8.88 6.42 -8.94
C VAL A 19 10.25 6.81 -8.37
N THR A 20 10.65 6.24 -7.23
CA THR A 20 12.04 6.41 -6.78
C THR A 20 13.01 5.57 -7.61
N ALA A 21 14.31 5.93 -7.61
CA ALA A 21 15.32 5.16 -8.34
C ALA A 21 15.53 3.74 -7.76
N GLY A 22 15.20 3.52 -6.47
CA GLY A 22 15.20 2.19 -5.86
C GLY A 22 13.97 1.37 -6.29
N GLU A 23 12.80 1.99 -6.27
CA GLU A 23 11.53 1.41 -6.74
C GLU A 23 11.61 0.99 -8.22
N ALA A 24 12.13 1.86 -9.09
CA ALA A 24 12.35 1.57 -10.50
C ALA A 24 13.16 0.28 -10.75
N ARG A 25 14.22 0.05 -9.96
CA ARG A 25 15.06 -1.14 -10.08
C ARG A 25 14.32 -2.41 -9.65
N MET A 26 13.60 -2.33 -8.53
CA MET A 26 12.85 -3.48 -8.02
C MET A 26 11.68 -3.86 -8.93
N LEU A 27 11.05 -2.89 -9.60
CA LEU A 27 9.98 -3.16 -10.59
C LEU A 27 10.51 -3.76 -11.90
N ASP A 28 11.73 -3.43 -12.29
CA ASP A 28 12.39 -4.02 -13.47
C ASP A 28 12.63 -5.53 -13.27
N ASP A 29 13.04 -5.91 -12.06
CA ASP A 29 13.33 -7.30 -11.68
C ASP A 29 12.08 -8.23 -11.60
N LEU A 30 10.88 -7.66 -11.50
CA LEU A 30 9.61 -8.41 -11.44
C LEU A 30 9.18 -9.00 -12.80
N GLY A 31 9.65 -8.42 -13.90
CA GLY A 31 9.15 -8.69 -15.25
C GLY A 31 7.65 -8.38 -15.43
N LEU A 32 7.14 -8.68 -16.62
CA LEU A 32 5.78 -8.33 -17.07
C LEU A 32 4.65 -8.78 -16.15
N LEU A 33 4.74 -10.02 -15.67
CA LEU A 33 3.67 -10.61 -14.87
C LEU A 33 3.65 -9.98 -13.48
N GLY A 34 4.81 -9.78 -12.85
CA GLY A 34 4.86 -9.13 -11.54
C GLY A 34 4.45 -7.65 -11.59
N GLN A 35 4.76 -6.94 -12.67
CA GLN A 35 4.29 -5.56 -12.88
C GLN A 35 2.76 -5.49 -13.03
N ARG A 36 2.16 -6.43 -13.78
CA ARG A 36 0.70 -6.52 -13.88
C ARG A 36 0.06 -6.81 -12.52
N ASP A 37 0.63 -7.74 -11.77
CA ASP A 37 0.12 -8.08 -10.43
C ASP A 37 0.24 -6.88 -9.47
N MET A 38 1.32 -6.10 -9.54
CA MET A 38 1.47 -4.86 -8.77
C MET A 38 0.37 -3.83 -9.08
N GLN A 39 0.03 -3.64 -10.36
CA GLN A 39 -1.06 -2.74 -10.74
C GLN A 39 -2.42 -3.24 -10.21
N GLN A 40 -2.70 -4.54 -10.35
CA GLN A 40 -3.93 -5.13 -9.83
C GLN A 40 -4.03 -5.01 -8.30
N ILE A 41 -2.92 -5.25 -7.58
CA ILE A 41 -2.83 -5.10 -6.12
C ILE A 41 -3.10 -3.64 -5.71
N LYS A 42 -2.54 -2.66 -6.43
CA LYS A 42 -2.77 -1.24 -6.18
C LYS A 42 -4.24 -0.84 -6.40
N GLU A 43 -4.84 -1.31 -7.48
CA GLU A 43 -6.25 -1.07 -7.79
C GLU A 43 -7.19 -1.71 -6.76
N ALA A 44 -6.94 -2.97 -6.39
CA ALA A 44 -7.70 -3.68 -5.37
C ALA A 44 -7.63 -2.96 -4.02
N ALA A 45 -6.44 -2.52 -3.60
CA ALA A 45 -6.25 -1.82 -2.34
C ALA A 45 -7.03 -0.49 -2.30
N ARG A 46 -6.98 0.29 -3.39
CA ARG A 46 -7.74 1.54 -3.52
C ARG A 46 -9.25 1.31 -3.52
N ALA A 47 -9.72 0.30 -4.25
CA ALA A 47 -11.15 -0.03 -4.33
C ALA A 47 -11.71 -0.44 -2.97
N GLU A 48 -11.04 -1.34 -2.25
CA GLU A 48 -11.44 -1.78 -0.91
C GLU A 48 -11.37 -0.63 0.11
N ALA A 49 -10.35 0.23 0.03
CA ALA A 49 -10.25 1.42 0.87
C ALA A 49 -11.48 2.33 0.70
N ASN A 50 -11.82 2.65 -0.55
CA ASN A 50 -12.95 3.51 -0.87
C ASN A 50 -14.30 2.88 -0.48
N SER A 51 -14.41 1.56 -0.51
CA SER A 51 -15.61 0.83 -0.09
C SER A 51 -15.79 0.82 1.43
N ARG A 52 -14.72 0.54 2.20
CA ARG A 52 -14.79 0.34 3.67
C ARG A 52 -14.63 1.63 4.47
N PHE A 53 -13.85 2.56 3.94
CA PHE A 53 -13.51 3.84 4.55
C PHE A 53 -13.69 4.95 3.50
N ALA A 54 -14.95 5.28 3.19
CA ALA A 54 -15.26 6.29 2.20
C ALA A 54 -14.50 7.60 2.48
N PRO A 55 -13.77 8.16 1.49
CA PRO A 55 -12.89 9.30 1.71
C PRO A 55 -13.70 10.55 2.08
N PRO A 56 -13.42 11.19 3.23
CA PRO A 56 -14.13 12.39 3.65
C PRO A 56 -13.91 13.50 2.62
N SER A 57 -15.01 14.00 2.04
CA SER A 57 -15.00 15.00 0.96
C SER A 57 -14.12 14.63 -0.25
N GLY A 58 -13.91 13.34 -0.50
CA GLY A 58 -13.04 12.85 -1.57
C GLY A 58 -11.54 12.90 -1.26
N ASN A 59 -11.15 13.29 -0.04
CA ASN A 59 -9.76 13.21 0.40
C ASN A 59 -9.42 11.77 0.81
N GLU A 60 -8.49 11.14 0.09
CA GLU A 60 -8.02 9.77 0.33
C GLU A 60 -6.67 9.71 1.05
N VAL A 61 -6.16 10.85 1.52
CA VAL A 61 -4.81 11.01 2.09
C VAL A 61 -4.90 11.35 3.58
N ASN A 62 -3.94 10.87 4.37
CA ASN A 62 -3.73 11.14 5.80
C ASN A 62 -4.81 10.59 6.75
N ASN A 63 -5.75 9.80 6.25
CA ASN A 63 -6.96 9.39 6.98
C ASN A 63 -7.16 7.87 7.00
N HIS A 64 -8.29 7.39 7.54
CA HIS A 64 -8.56 5.95 7.66
C HIS A 64 -8.57 5.22 6.31
N ASN A 65 -8.98 5.88 5.23
CA ASN A 65 -8.88 5.35 3.87
C ASN A 65 -7.42 5.08 3.50
N ASP A 66 -6.55 6.04 3.79
CA ASP A 66 -5.12 5.96 3.53
C ASP A 66 -4.47 4.85 4.36
N ALA A 67 -4.75 4.85 5.67
CA ALA A 67 -4.24 3.84 6.59
C ALA A 67 -4.65 2.42 6.19
N PHE A 68 -5.91 2.22 5.81
CA PHE A 68 -6.39 0.95 5.26
C PHE A 68 -5.67 0.60 3.95
N ARG A 69 -5.58 1.55 3.01
CA ARG A 69 -4.97 1.34 1.69
C ARG A 69 -3.52 0.89 1.82
N HIS A 70 -2.71 1.57 2.63
CA HIS A 70 -1.31 1.21 2.87
C HIS A 70 -1.15 -0.17 3.51
N ALA A 71 -1.92 -0.45 4.56
CA ALA A 71 -1.88 -1.75 5.24
C ALA A 71 -2.33 -2.90 4.32
N TYR A 72 -3.44 -2.73 3.59
CA TYR A 72 -3.95 -3.79 2.73
C TYR A 72 -3.08 -4.00 1.49
N TRP A 73 -2.55 -2.92 0.91
CA TRP A 73 -1.55 -2.99 -0.15
C TRP A 73 -0.32 -3.81 0.26
N ASN A 74 0.21 -3.57 1.46
CA ASN A 74 1.33 -4.34 2.00
C ASN A 74 0.99 -5.79 2.31
N ALA A 75 -0.24 -6.07 2.76
CA ALA A 75 -0.68 -7.43 3.00
C ALA A 75 -0.71 -8.26 1.69
N LEU A 76 -1.30 -7.69 0.62
CA LEU A 76 -1.35 -8.34 -0.70
C LEU A 76 0.04 -8.50 -1.32
N MET A 77 0.88 -7.46 -1.26
CA MET A 77 2.26 -7.56 -1.72
C MET A 77 3.06 -8.60 -0.95
N THR A 78 2.87 -8.71 0.37
CA THR A 78 3.57 -9.71 1.20
C THR A 78 3.20 -11.12 0.80
N GLN A 79 1.92 -11.40 0.57
CA GLN A 79 1.50 -12.72 0.06
C GLN A 79 2.07 -13.00 -1.34
N ARG A 80 2.17 -11.98 -2.19
CA ARG A 80 2.62 -12.14 -3.58
C ARG A 80 4.13 -12.28 -3.71
N PHE A 81 4.87 -11.33 -3.15
CA PHE A 81 6.30 -11.14 -3.38
C PHE A 81 7.16 -11.50 -2.16
N GLY A 82 6.53 -11.79 -1.02
CA GLY A 82 7.20 -12.05 0.25
C GLY A 82 7.41 -10.79 1.08
N GLU A 83 7.52 -10.99 2.38
CA GLU A 83 7.64 -9.92 3.39
C GLU A 83 8.90 -9.06 3.18
N GLU A 84 10.05 -9.71 2.95
CA GLU A 84 11.34 -9.01 2.79
C GLU A 84 11.33 -8.10 1.55
N TRP A 85 10.90 -8.61 0.41
CA TRP A 85 10.78 -7.83 -0.82
C TRP A 85 9.81 -6.66 -0.63
N THR A 86 8.65 -6.91 -0.02
CA THR A 86 7.62 -5.90 0.22
C THR A 86 8.12 -4.79 1.14
N GLY A 87 8.84 -5.13 2.21
CA GLY A 87 9.42 -4.16 3.14
C GLY A 87 10.43 -3.24 2.45
N GLN A 88 11.29 -3.79 1.59
CA GLN A 88 12.27 -3.00 0.85
C GLN A 88 11.60 -2.08 -0.19
N PHE A 89 10.64 -2.63 -0.94
CA PHE A 89 9.91 -1.89 -1.96
C PHE A 89 9.17 -0.70 -1.36
N THR A 90 8.37 -0.94 -0.31
CA THR A 90 7.57 0.12 0.31
C THR A 90 8.41 1.13 1.07
N THR A 91 9.49 0.72 1.73
CA THR A 91 10.45 1.68 2.32
C THR A 91 11.08 2.58 1.26
N ALA A 92 11.39 2.04 0.07
CA ALA A 92 11.89 2.84 -1.04
C ALA A 92 10.81 3.78 -1.62
N HIS A 93 9.54 3.36 -1.61
CA HIS A 93 8.40 4.17 -2.04
C HIS A 93 8.16 5.38 -1.12
N GLU A 94 8.21 5.19 0.21
CA GLU A 94 7.90 6.27 1.17
C GLU A 94 9.02 7.32 1.35
N ARG A 95 10.27 6.96 1.03
CA ARG A 95 11.46 7.83 1.20
C ARG A 95 11.65 8.84 0.05
N LEU A 96 10.58 9.55 -0.29
CA LEU A 96 10.63 10.62 -1.27
C LEU A 96 11.46 11.80 -0.73
N PRO A 97 12.30 12.46 -1.57
CA PRO A 97 12.83 13.77 -1.23
C PRO A 97 11.64 14.70 -0.96
N ASP A 98 11.68 15.41 0.16
CA ASP A 98 10.63 16.35 0.61
C ASP A 98 9.33 15.70 1.13
N ASN A 99 9.33 14.41 1.49
CA ASN A 99 8.19 13.85 2.24
C ASN A 99 8.09 14.47 3.64
N ASN A 100 6.88 14.76 4.08
CA ASN A 100 6.64 15.28 5.43
C ASN A 100 6.86 14.15 6.44
N ALA A 101 7.62 14.40 7.51
CA ALA A 101 7.98 13.39 8.51
C ALA A 101 6.77 12.59 9.04
N SER A 102 5.65 13.27 9.26
CA SER A 102 4.43 12.66 9.80
C SER A 102 3.77 11.70 8.81
N ASN A 103 3.81 12.01 7.51
CA ASN A 103 3.27 11.13 6.46
C ASN A 103 4.15 9.90 6.31
N GLU A 104 5.46 10.09 6.14
CA GLU A 104 6.39 8.96 6.05
C GLU A 104 6.25 8.02 7.27
N ALA A 105 6.12 8.58 8.48
CA ALA A 105 5.92 7.77 9.68
C ALA A 105 4.59 7.01 9.69
N MET A 106 3.50 7.65 9.26
CA MET A 106 2.18 7.01 9.13
C MET A 106 2.24 5.85 8.12
N ASP A 107 2.77 6.11 6.94
CA ASP A 107 2.80 5.15 5.83
C ASP A 107 3.70 3.96 6.19
N LEU A 108 4.91 4.20 6.71
CA LEU A 108 5.81 3.13 7.15
C LEU A 108 5.19 2.24 8.24
N TRP A 109 4.50 2.84 9.22
CA TRP A 109 3.84 2.08 10.27
C TRP A 109 2.68 1.23 9.72
N ASN A 110 1.81 1.84 8.90
CA ASN A 110 0.65 1.14 8.34
C ASN A 110 1.09 0.04 7.37
N ASN A 111 2.16 0.28 6.59
CA ASN A 111 2.81 -0.71 5.74
C ASN A 111 3.24 -1.94 6.56
N GLU A 112 3.90 -1.71 7.72
CA GLU A 112 4.33 -2.78 8.62
C GLU A 112 3.16 -3.58 9.22
N VAL A 113 2.08 -2.91 9.63
CA VAL A 113 0.87 -3.59 10.12
C VAL A 113 0.33 -4.55 9.06
N GLY A 114 0.29 -4.12 7.80
CA GLY A 114 -0.11 -4.95 6.66
C GLY A 114 0.75 -6.20 6.48
N ARG A 115 2.07 -6.03 6.48
CA ARG A 115 3.03 -7.15 6.37
C ARG A 115 2.85 -8.17 7.48
N ARG A 116 2.73 -7.71 8.74
CA ARG A 116 2.50 -8.57 9.91
C ARG A 116 1.21 -9.37 9.79
N ILE A 117 0.12 -8.74 9.33
CA ILE A 117 -1.18 -9.42 9.14
C ILE A 117 -1.03 -10.55 8.09
N ALA A 118 -0.39 -10.28 6.96
CA ALA A 118 -0.19 -11.28 5.92
C ALA A 118 0.76 -12.41 6.36
N ALA A 119 1.86 -12.10 7.05
CA ALA A 119 2.81 -13.09 7.57
C ALA A 119 2.15 -14.03 8.59
N ALA A 120 1.24 -13.53 9.42
CA ALA A 120 0.47 -14.33 10.36
C ALA A 120 -0.66 -15.15 9.70
N ASN A 121 -1.05 -14.82 8.46
CA ASN A 121 -2.18 -15.42 7.75
C ASN A 121 -1.81 -15.73 6.28
N PRO A 122 -0.82 -16.62 6.04
CA PRO A 122 -0.28 -16.84 4.70
C PRO A 122 -1.32 -17.40 3.72
N ASP A 123 -2.30 -18.17 4.21
CA ASP A 123 -3.33 -18.82 3.40
C ASP A 123 -4.66 -18.02 3.33
N ALA A 124 -4.71 -16.82 3.90
CA ALA A 124 -5.92 -15.99 3.86
C ALA A 124 -6.22 -15.52 2.43
N SER A 125 -7.50 -15.51 2.06
CA SER A 125 -7.94 -14.89 0.82
C SER A 125 -7.78 -13.36 0.87
N PRO A 126 -7.76 -12.66 -0.28
CA PRO A 126 -7.74 -11.20 -0.32
C PRO A 126 -8.86 -10.57 0.53
N GLU A 127 -10.07 -11.12 0.49
CA GLU A 127 -11.22 -10.64 1.26
C GLU A 127 -11.03 -10.84 2.77
N GLN A 128 -10.44 -11.97 3.17
CA GLN A 128 -10.10 -12.25 4.56
C GLN A 128 -9.04 -11.27 5.05
N LEU A 129 -7.98 -11.02 4.26
CA LEU A 129 -6.97 -10.02 4.59
C LEU A 129 -7.58 -8.62 4.69
N ALA A 130 -8.44 -8.22 3.75
CA ALA A 130 -9.14 -6.94 3.80
C ALA A 130 -9.98 -6.82 5.07
N GLY A 131 -10.68 -7.89 5.48
CA GLY A 131 -11.41 -7.95 6.74
C GLY A 131 -10.52 -7.79 7.98
N MET A 132 -9.35 -8.44 8.00
CA MET A 132 -8.39 -8.33 9.10
C MET A 132 -7.78 -6.92 9.17
N VAL A 133 -7.43 -6.34 8.03
CA VAL A 133 -6.90 -4.97 7.95
C VAL A 133 -7.97 -3.96 8.38
N GLU A 134 -9.22 -4.14 7.98
CA GLU A 134 -10.33 -3.30 8.44
C GLU A 134 -10.45 -3.33 9.97
N GLN A 135 -10.36 -4.52 10.58
CA GLN A 135 -10.38 -4.65 12.04
C GLN A 135 -9.18 -3.95 12.68
N ALA A 136 -7.97 -4.12 12.14
CA ALA A 136 -6.77 -3.43 12.63
C ALA A 136 -6.93 -1.90 12.62
N VAL A 137 -7.50 -1.34 11.55
CA VAL A 137 -7.81 0.09 11.46
C VAL A 137 -8.88 0.49 12.48
N ARG A 138 -9.94 -0.28 12.67
CA ARG A 138 -11.00 0.04 13.63
C ARG A 138 -10.54 -0.12 15.09
N ASN A 139 -9.58 -0.99 15.35
CA ASN A 139 -9.09 -1.30 16.70
C ASN A 139 -7.95 -0.38 17.16
N GLY A 140 -7.43 0.50 16.29
CA GLY A 140 -6.32 1.40 16.64
C GLY A 140 -4.94 0.77 16.49
N GLU A 141 -4.80 -0.27 15.67
CA GLU A 141 -3.48 -0.86 15.37
C GLU A 141 -2.74 -0.06 14.28
N THR A 142 -3.47 0.69 13.46
CA THR A 142 -2.93 1.64 12.48
C THR A 142 -2.95 3.07 13.03
N VAL A 143 -2.30 3.98 12.30
CA VAL A 143 -2.26 5.41 12.64
C VAL A 143 -2.73 6.28 11.48
N VAL A 144 -3.22 7.47 11.80
CA VAL A 144 -3.60 8.54 10.86
C VAL A 144 -2.91 9.85 11.27
N ILE A 145 -2.96 10.88 10.42
CA ILE A 145 -2.41 12.19 10.78
C ILE A 145 -3.34 12.91 11.76
N ARG A 146 -2.76 13.47 12.81
CA ARG A 146 -3.48 14.28 13.81
C ARG A 146 -4.21 15.44 13.14
N PRO A 147 -5.36 15.90 13.69
CA PRO A 147 -6.09 17.03 13.11
C PRO A 147 -5.28 18.33 13.02
N ASP A 148 -4.28 18.50 13.88
CA ASP A 148 -3.35 19.65 13.89
C ASP A 148 -2.20 19.52 12.87
N GLY A 149 -2.10 18.39 12.16
CA GLY A 149 -1.04 18.09 11.20
C GLY A 149 0.31 17.74 11.84
N GLN A 150 0.41 17.75 13.18
CA GLN A 150 1.67 17.59 13.91
C GLN A 150 1.83 16.15 14.42
N GLY A 151 2.18 15.25 13.51
CA GLY A 151 2.45 13.84 13.81
C GLY A 151 1.23 12.94 13.64
N VAL A 152 1.32 11.74 14.22
CA VAL A 152 0.34 10.66 14.05
C VAL A 152 -0.45 10.39 15.32
N ILE A 153 -1.61 9.78 15.16
CA ILE A 153 -2.52 9.34 16.24
C ILE A 153 -3.14 7.99 15.87
N TRP A 154 -3.43 7.16 16.87
CA TRP A 154 -4.07 5.86 16.65
C TRP A 154 -5.41 6.05 15.95
N SER A 155 -5.67 5.19 14.96
CA SER A 155 -6.84 5.30 14.09
C SER A 155 -8.17 5.22 14.84
N ASN A 156 -8.23 4.61 16.02
CA ASN A 156 -9.45 4.53 16.84
C ASN A 156 -9.68 5.75 17.75
N GLU A 157 -8.71 6.67 17.88
CA GLU A 157 -8.89 7.92 18.63
C GLU A 157 -9.65 8.98 17.82
N ILE A 158 -9.78 8.79 16.50
CA ILE A 158 -10.59 9.62 15.61
C ILE A 158 -11.71 8.75 15.02
N PRO A 159 -12.98 9.18 15.10
CA PRO A 159 -14.07 8.48 14.42
C PRO A 159 -13.78 8.32 12.93
N VAL A 160 -14.19 7.22 12.31
CA VAL A 160 -14.06 7.04 10.86
C VAL A 160 -14.76 8.19 10.13
N GLY A 161 -14.04 8.83 9.19
CA GLY A 161 -14.52 10.04 8.49
C GLY A 161 -14.42 11.33 9.30
N GLY A 162 -13.83 11.27 10.50
CA GLY A 162 -13.50 12.43 11.32
C GLY A 162 -12.35 13.26 10.74
N PRO A 163 -12.10 14.44 11.32
CA PRO A 163 -11.08 15.35 10.81
C PRO A 163 -9.68 14.76 11.00
N THR A 164 -8.88 14.79 9.94
CA THR A 164 -7.43 14.49 9.94
C THR A 164 -6.70 15.67 9.33
N GLY A 165 -5.43 15.85 9.70
CA GLY A 165 -4.67 17.04 9.34
C GLY A 165 -3.92 16.91 8.01
N ASP A 166 -3.42 18.06 7.56
CA ASP A 166 -2.38 18.15 6.53
C ASP A 166 -1.03 18.28 7.23
N SER A 167 -0.11 17.37 6.91
CA SER A 167 1.24 17.33 7.47
C SER A 167 2.23 18.24 6.75
N SER A 168 1.81 19.03 5.76
CA SER A 168 2.65 19.98 5.00
C SER A 168 3.43 20.99 5.88
N GLY A 169 3.02 21.19 7.13
CA GLY A 169 3.75 21.97 8.14
C GLY A 169 4.75 21.18 9.00
N SER A 170 4.89 19.87 8.79
CA SER A 170 5.87 19.03 9.51
C SER A 170 7.27 19.29 8.94
N VAL A 171 8.30 19.21 9.78
CA VAL A 171 9.69 19.35 9.29
C VAL A 171 9.98 18.22 8.28
N PRO A 172 10.49 18.53 7.07
CA PRO A 172 10.87 17.50 6.10
C PRO A 172 11.98 16.60 6.65
N VAL A 173 11.94 15.31 6.33
CA VAL A 173 13.05 14.38 6.63
C VAL A 173 13.88 14.18 5.38
N ALA A 174 15.21 14.20 5.52
CA ALA A 174 16.10 13.82 4.43
C ALA A 174 16.08 12.28 4.26
N GLY A 175 15.13 11.78 3.48
CA GLY A 175 15.04 10.35 3.12
C GLY A 175 16.25 9.91 2.28
N ASN A 176 16.80 8.72 2.58
CA ASN A 176 17.82 8.07 1.76
C ASN A 176 17.33 6.70 1.29
N ALA A 177 17.34 6.47 -0.03
CA ALA A 177 16.97 5.18 -0.61
C ALA A 177 17.90 4.06 -0.08
N PRO A 178 17.38 2.87 0.28
CA PRO A 178 18.22 1.74 0.61
C PRO A 178 19.10 1.33 -0.58
N GLY A 179 20.31 0.85 -0.29
CA GLY A 179 21.24 0.31 -1.29
C GLY A 179 20.77 -1.03 -1.86
N PRO A 180 21.29 -1.44 -3.03
CA PRO A 180 20.84 -2.64 -3.74
C PRO A 180 21.12 -3.92 -2.93
N VAL A 181 20.14 -4.81 -2.86
CA VAL A 181 20.27 -6.18 -2.35
C VAL A 181 19.68 -7.18 -3.36
N PRO A 182 20.36 -8.28 -3.70
CA PRO A 182 19.84 -9.27 -4.66
C PRO A 182 18.76 -10.15 -4.02
N ILE A 183 17.60 -10.34 -4.67
CA ILE A 183 16.52 -11.23 -4.17
C ILE A 183 16.06 -12.21 -5.27
N PRO A 184 15.74 -13.49 -4.94
CA PRO A 184 15.34 -14.49 -5.92
C PRO A 184 13.93 -14.25 -6.50
N HIS A 185 13.76 -14.52 -7.79
CA HIS A 185 12.50 -14.40 -8.53
C HIS A 185 11.36 -15.28 -7.95
N PRO A 186 10.20 -14.72 -7.57
CA PRO A 186 9.01 -15.50 -7.22
C PRO A 186 8.31 -16.03 -8.49
N ARG A 187 7.85 -17.29 -8.45
CA ARG A 187 7.15 -17.93 -9.58
C ARG A 187 5.64 -17.63 -9.56
N GLY A 188 5.09 -17.25 -10.71
CA GLY A 188 3.77 -17.67 -11.24
C GLY A 188 2.50 -17.04 -10.68
N GLY A 189 1.61 -16.57 -11.58
CA GLY A 189 0.17 -16.26 -11.44
C GLY A 189 -0.40 -15.84 -10.08
N TYR A 190 -0.69 -14.56 -9.91
CA TYR A 190 -1.50 -14.01 -8.82
C TYR A 190 -2.69 -13.28 -9.42
N ASP A 191 -3.86 -13.51 -8.83
CA ASP A 191 -5.10 -12.85 -9.21
C ASP A 191 -5.74 -12.34 -7.90
N PRO A 192 -5.67 -11.03 -7.61
CA PRO A 192 -6.28 -10.46 -6.42
C PRO A 192 -7.80 -10.35 -6.50
N GLY A 193 -8.44 -10.85 -7.58
CA GLY A 193 -9.87 -10.68 -7.84
C GLY A 193 -10.20 -9.34 -8.50
N GLN A 194 -11.41 -9.24 -9.09
CA GLN A 194 -11.83 -7.99 -9.74
C GLN A 194 -12.17 -6.89 -8.72
N PRO A 195 -11.74 -5.63 -8.96
CA PRO A 195 -12.08 -4.51 -8.09
C PRO A 195 -13.61 -4.31 -8.02
N GLY A 196 -14.18 -4.35 -6.81
CA GLY A 196 -15.61 -4.11 -6.57
C GLY A 196 -16.56 -5.30 -6.80
N GLY A 197 -16.05 -6.52 -6.88
CA GLY A 197 -16.80 -7.71 -7.30
C GLY A 197 -17.21 -8.70 -6.20
N TYR A 198 -17.69 -8.28 -5.03
CA TYR A 198 -18.37 -9.20 -4.09
C TYR A 198 -19.88 -8.97 -4.10
N GLY A 199 -20.49 -9.21 -5.27
CA GLY A 199 -21.91 -9.10 -5.52
C GLY A 199 -22.45 -10.33 -6.26
N THR A 200 -22.89 -11.32 -5.48
CA THR A 200 -23.84 -12.41 -5.80
C THR A 200 -23.71 -13.14 -7.14
N THR A 201 -23.30 -14.40 -7.10
CA THR A 201 -24.16 -15.52 -7.53
C THR A 201 -23.76 -16.82 -6.85
N ALA A 202 -24.73 -17.37 -6.13
CA ALA A 202 -24.71 -18.75 -5.67
C ALA A 202 -24.68 -19.72 -6.87
N GLY A 203 -23.93 -20.82 -6.70
CA GLY A 203 -24.25 -22.19 -7.11
C GLY A 203 -24.68 -22.47 -8.55
N GLY A 204 -23.95 -23.41 -9.18
CA GLY A 204 -24.54 -24.24 -10.24
C GLY A 204 -23.53 -24.90 -11.17
N TYR A 205 -22.92 -26.01 -10.73
CA TYR A 205 -22.70 -27.16 -11.60
C TYR A 205 -23.56 -28.31 -11.08
#